data_AF-A0A967SYP5-F1
#
_entry.id   AF-A0A967SYP5-F1
#
_cell.length_a   1.000
_cell.length_b   1.000
_cell.length_c   1.000
_cell.angle_alpha   90.00
_cell.angle_beta   90.00
_cell.angle_gamma   90.00
#
_symmetry.space_group_name_H-M   'P 1'
#
loop_
_entity.id
_entity.type
_entity.pdbx_description
1 polymer ?
#
loop_
_entity_poly.entity_id
_entity_poly.type
_entity_poly.pdbx_seq_one_letter_code
_entity_poly.pdbx_strand_id
1 'polypeptide(L)'
;NFLRYQGVTAKHISFPLINKDKQNIYDINLYETPILSWKVRAHKFPEGANEKTSDRNDSVASIYVVFGMGRVALVKKVPKSIRYTWSTTLPEGETGSKLFGNQQIIVVNSGEEDKGEWVTFERNLVEDYRRMFGDDPPKNPIAILILSDGDSTNSYVKADYDDIMLKPEK
;
A
#
# COMPACT_ATOMS: atom_id res chain seq x y z
N ASN A 1 -8.87 4.71 18.31
CA ASN A 1 -9.94 3.89 17.71
C ASN A 1 -9.34 3.37 16.42
N PHE A 2 -9.23 2.04 16.23
CA PHE A 2 -8.53 1.47 15.08
C PHE A 2 -9.51 0.88 14.05
N LEU A 3 -9.07 0.72 12.81
CA LEU A 3 -9.82 0.08 11.75
C LEU A 3 -9.43 -1.39 11.63
N ARG A 4 -10.40 -2.30 11.75
CA ARG A 4 -10.19 -3.75 11.64
C ARG A 4 -10.71 -4.30 10.33
N TYR A 5 -9.89 -5.08 9.65
CA TYR A 5 -10.32 -6.04 8.65
C TYR A 5 -10.36 -7.45 9.24
N GLN A 6 -11.38 -8.22 8.86
CA GLN A 6 -11.43 -9.66 9.10
C GLN A 6 -12.29 -10.34 8.04
N GLY A 7 -11.76 -11.36 7.37
CA GLY A 7 -12.47 -12.05 6.29
C GLY A 7 -11.53 -12.72 5.29
N VAL A 8 -12.10 -13.19 4.19
CA VAL A 8 -11.38 -13.80 3.05
C VAL A 8 -11.35 -12.83 1.87
N THR A 9 -12.50 -12.22 1.55
CA THR A 9 -12.67 -11.38 0.35
C THR A 9 -11.85 -10.09 0.41
N ALA A 10 -11.13 -9.78 -0.66
CA ALA A 10 -10.44 -8.51 -0.80
C ALA A 10 -11.42 -7.33 -0.65
N LYS A 11 -11.07 -6.38 0.23
CA LYS A 11 -11.84 -5.14 0.37
C LYS A 11 -10.90 -3.95 0.51
N HIS A 12 -10.89 -3.11 -0.52
CA HIS A 12 -10.25 -1.80 -0.43
C HIS A 12 -11.10 -0.86 0.42
N ILE A 13 -10.46 -0.24 1.41
CA ILE A 13 -10.96 0.99 2.01
C ILE A 13 -10.12 2.12 1.42
N SER A 14 -10.80 3.03 0.74
CA SER A 14 -10.18 4.12 -0.02
C SER A 14 -10.41 5.44 0.71
N PHE A 15 -9.32 6.19 0.89
CA PHE A 15 -9.28 7.53 1.40
C PHE A 15 -8.91 8.45 0.24
N PRO A 16 -9.90 9.00 -0.50
CA PRO A 16 -9.62 9.91 -1.59
C PRO A 16 -8.99 11.19 -1.04
N LEU A 17 -7.92 11.65 -1.68
CA LEU A 17 -7.22 12.91 -1.33
C LEU A 17 -7.59 14.05 -2.28
N ILE A 18 -8.43 13.75 -3.27
CA ILE A 18 -8.99 14.69 -4.21
C ILE A 18 -10.51 14.60 -4.24
N ASN A 19 -11.20 15.70 -4.53
CA ASN A 19 -12.64 15.69 -4.80
C ASN A 19 -12.95 15.22 -6.23
N LYS A 20 -14.25 15.18 -6.57
CA LYS A 20 -14.75 14.83 -7.91
C LYS A 20 -14.18 15.72 -9.04
N ASP A 21 -13.80 16.95 -8.70
CA ASP A 21 -13.23 17.94 -9.62
C ASP A 21 -11.69 17.87 -9.65
N LYS A 22 -11.10 16.84 -9.01
CA LYS A 22 -9.66 16.57 -8.89
C LYS A 22 -8.86 17.62 -8.13
N GLN A 23 -9.52 18.40 -7.29
CA GLN A 23 -8.86 19.35 -6.40
C GLN A 23 -8.37 18.64 -5.16
N ASN A 24 -7.17 18.99 -4.69
CA ASN A 24 -6.59 18.51 -3.44
C ASN A 24 -7.42 19.04 -2.26
N ILE A 25 -8.06 18.15 -1.50
CA ILE A 25 -9.00 18.54 -0.42
C ILE A 25 -8.34 18.67 0.95
N TYR A 26 -7.06 18.32 1.05
CA TYR A 26 -6.29 18.33 2.29
C TYR A 26 -5.02 19.18 2.19
N ASP A 27 -4.85 19.94 1.10
CA ASP A 27 -3.64 20.72 0.80
C ASP A 27 -2.33 19.92 0.95
N ILE A 28 -2.38 18.62 0.62
CA ILE A 28 -1.20 17.74 0.69
C ILE A 28 -0.19 18.12 -0.39
N ASN A 29 1.06 18.35 0.02
CA ASN A 29 2.21 18.46 -0.87
C ASN A 29 3.29 17.46 -0.44
N LEU A 30 3.58 16.46 -1.27
CA LEU A 30 4.58 15.42 -0.97
C LEU A 30 5.99 15.95 -0.77
N TYR A 31 6.30 17.16 -1.26
CA TYR A 31 7.60 17.78 -1.02
C TYR A 31 7.67 18.52 0.32
N GLU A 32 6.55 18.69 1.01
CA GLU A 32 6.46 19.28 2.36
C GLU A 32 6.18 18.20 3.43
N THR A 33 5.35 17.20 3.09
CA THR A 33 5.00 16.06 3.96
C THR A 33 5.30 14.71 3.31
N PRO A 34 6.58 14.41 2.97
CA PRO A 34 6.95 13.23 2.20
C PRO A 34 6.77 11.91 2.96
N ILE A 35 6.72 11.95 4.30
CA ILE A 35 6.77 10.74 5.12
C ILE A 35 5.37 10.21 5.33
N LEU A 36 5.07 9.05 4.73
CA LEU A 36 3.92 8.22 5.10
C LEU A 36 4.26 7.43 6.35
N SER A 37 3.45 7.60 7.39
CA SER A 37 3.55 6.89 8.68
C SER A 37 2.26 6.13 8.93
N TRP A 38 2.32 4.88 9.37
CA TRP A 38 1.12 4.13 9.79
C TRP A 38 1.44 3.07 10.83
N LYS A 39 0.43 2.69 11.61
CA LYS A 39 0.48 1.56 12.52
C LYS A 39 -0.36 0.41 11.99
N VAL A 40 0.16 -0.80 12.13
CA VAL A 40 -0.57 -2.02 11.78
C VAL A 40 -0.29 -3.11 12.80
N ARG A 41 -1.31 -3.93 13.06
CA ARG A 41 -1.20 -5.14 13.86
C ARG A 41 -1.80 -6.32 13.10
N ALA A 42 -0.93 -7.22 12.68
CA ALA A 42 -1.29 -8.42 11.94
C ALA A 42 -1.71 -9.56 12.89
N HIS A 43 -2.83 -10.23 12.63
CA HIS A 43 -3.35 -11.32 13.49
C HIS A 43 -3.42 -12.66 12.77
N LYS A 44 -3.80 -12.67 11.49
CA LYS A 44 -3.95 -13.88 10.67
C LYS A 44 -3.47 -13.59 9.25
N PHE A 45 -2.50 -14.36 8.80
CA PHE A 45 -1.83 -14.21 7.51
C PHE A 45 -2.45 -15.16 6.48
N PRO A 46 -2.51 -14.75 5.20
CA PRO A 46 -2.93 -15.65 4.13
C PRO A 46 -1.85 -16.71 3.86
N GLU A 47 -2.23 -17.99 3.90
CA GLU A 47 -1.29 -19.10 3.86
C GLU A 47 -0.57 -19.20 2.51
N GLY A 48 0.77 -19.24 2.53
CA GLY A 48 1.58 -19.37 1.33
C GLY A 48 1.43 -18.22 0.33
N ALA A 49 0.92 -17.06 0.78
CA ALA A 49 0.77 -15.88 -0.05
C ALA A 49 2.13 -15.35 -0.52
N ASN A 50 2.17 -14.90 -1.76
CA ASN A 50 3.35 -14.39 -2.45
C ASN A 50 2.92 -13.33 -3.47
N GLU A 51 3.27 -12.07 -3.20
CA GLU A 51 2.84 -10.93 -4.01
C GLU A 51 3.41 -10.91 -5.44
N LYS A 52 4.40 -11.77 -5.76
CA LYS A 52 4.97 -11.89 -7.11
C LYS A 52 4.12 -12.75 -8.04
N THR A 53 3.24 -13.62 -7.54
CA THR A 53 2.36 -14.45 -8.38
C THR A 53 0.92 -13.98 -8.26
N SER A 54 0.14 -14.07 -9.35
CA SER A 54 -1.24 -13.55 -9.37
C SER A 54 -2.22 -14.40 -8.58
N ASP A 55 -1.97 -15.71 -8.50
CA ASP A 55 -2.80 -16.71 -7.81
C ASP A 55 -2.53 -16.79 -6.29
N ARG A 56 -1.57 -16.00 -5.79
CA ARG A 56 -1.20 -15.95 -4.36
C ARG A 56 -1.00 -14.53 -3.85
N ASN A 57 -1.53 -13.52 -4.53
CA ASN A 57 -1.26 -12.10 -4.26
C ASN A 57 -2.00 -11.51 -3.05
N ASP A 58 -2.13 -12.29 -2.01
CA ASP A 58 -2.83 -11.91 -0.80
C ASP A 58 -1.86 -11.30 0.21
N SER A 59 -2.38 -10.47 1.11
CA SER A 59 -1.56 -9.83 2.15
C SER A 59 -2.33 -9.73 3.46
N VAL A 60 -1.63 -9.91 4.57
CA VAL A 60 -2.23 -9.63 5.88
C VAL A 60 -2.60 -8.17 6.00
N ALA A 61 -1.73 -7.29 5.50
CA ALA A 61 -1.96 -5.87 5.49
C ALA A 61 -1.13 -5.14 4.43
N SER A 62 -1.76 -4.18 3.77
CA SER A 62 -1.13 -3.33 2.78
C SER A 62 -1.68 -1.92 2.84
N ILE A 63 -0.80 -0.93 2.61
CA ILE A 63 -1.19 0.45 2.32
C ILE A 63 -0.71 0.82 0.91
N TYR A 64 -1.54 1.53 0.17
CA TYR A 64 -1.27 1.97 -1.19
C TYR A 64 -1.29 3.49 -1.21
N VAL A 65 -0.32 4.07 -1.89
CA VAL A 65 -0.39 5.47 -2.32
C VAL A 65 -0.59 5.49 -3.82
N VAL A 66 -1.67 6.13 -4.26
CA VAL A 66 -1.92 6.33 -5.68
C VAL A 66 -1.52 7.75 -6.03
N PHE A 67 -0.60 7.89 -6.96
CA PHE A 67 -0.03 9.17 -7.37
C PHE A 67 -0.77 9.76 -8.57
N GLY A 68 -1.41 8.92 -9.38
CA GLY A 68 -2.12 9.37 -10.56
C GLY A 68 -2.58 8.20 -11.42
N MET A 69 -2.83 8.49 -12.71
CA MET A 69 -3.18 7.49 -13.70
C MET A 69 -2.06 7.36 -14.73
N GLY A 70 -1.49 6.16 -14.84
CA GLY A 70 -0.62 5.77 -15.94
C GLY A 70 -1.41 5.26 -17.15
N ARG A 71 -0.69 4.81 -18.17
CA ARG A 71 -1.27 4.24 -19.40
C ARG A 71 -0.66 2.86 -19.68
N VAL A 72 -1.51 1.94 -20.09
CA VAL A 72 -1.16 0.60 -20.57
C VAL A 72 -1.75 0.45 -21.97
N ALA A 73 -0.93 -0.07 -22.90
CA ALA A 73 -1.24 -0.09 -24.32
C ALA A 73 -1.65 1.31 -24.83
N LEU A 74 -2.40 1.39 -25.92
CA LEU A 74 -2.73 2.67 -26.58
C LEU A 74 -3.65 3.58 -25.75
N VAL A 75 -4.52 3.06 -24.87
CA VAL A 75 -5.56 3.88 -24.21
C VAL A 75 -5.97 3.48 -22.79
N LYS A 76 -5.55 2.32 -22.26
CA LYS A 76 -6.07 1.85 -20.95
C LYS A 76 -5.40 2.63 -19.82
N LYS A 77 -6.17 3.41 -19.07
CA LYS A 77 -5.67 4.08 -17.87
C LYS A 77 -5.68 3.11 -16.69
N VAL A 78 -4.56 3.04 -15.97
CA VAL A 78 -4.43 2.25 -14.73
C VAL A 78 -3.84 3.14 -13.64
N PRO A 79 -4.12 2.86 -12.35
CA PRO A 79 -3.48 3.59 -11.26
C PRO A 79 -1.95 3.48 -11.33
N LYS A 80 -1.25 4.59 -11.14
CA LYS A 80 0.18 4.61 -10.85
C LYS A 80 0.35 4.69 -9.33
N SER A 81 0.85 3.63 -8.71
CA SER A 81 0.82 3.46 -7.26
C SER A 81 2.00 2.70 -6.70
N ILE A 82 2.26 2.90 -5.41
CA ILE A 82 3.15 2.06 -4.61
C ILE A 82 2.30 1.37 -3.54
N ARG A 83 2.43 0.05 -3.43
CA ARG A 83 1.88 -0.80 -2.37
C ARG A 83 3.00 -1.14 -1.40
N TYR A 84 2.82 -0.81 -0.13
CA TYR A 84 3.65 -1.27 0.97
C TYR A 84 2.93 -2.44 1.64
N THR A 85 3.53 -3.63 1.63
CA THR A 85 2.88 -4.87 2.09
C THR A 85 3.65 -5.51 3.24
N TRP A 86 2.93 -6.03 4.23
CA TRP A 86 3.47 -7.02 5.16
C TRP A 86 3.22 -8.40 4.54
N SER A 87 4.30 -9.02 4.05
CA SER A 87 4.22 -10.28 3.30
C SER A 87 4.18 -11.49 4.23
N THR A 88 3.55 -12.57 3.78
CA THR A 88 3.63 -13.88 4.45
C THR A 88 4.97 -14.57 4.16
N THR A 89 5.53 -14.43 2.96
CA THR A 89 6.65 -15.27 2.50
C THR A 89 7.83 -14.52 1.87
N LEU A 90 7.63 -13.31 1.36
CA LEU A 90 8.70 -12.52 0.75
C LEU A 90 9.48 -11.78 1.84
N PRO A 91 10.83 -11.71 1.76
CA PRO A 91 11.63 -11.03 2.77
C PRO A 91 11.38 -9.51 2.78
N GLU A 92 11.63 -8.87 3.93
CA GLU A 92 11.59 -7.40 4.02
C GLU A 92 12.56 -6.77 3.01
N GLY A 93 12.14 -5.67 2.38
CA GLY A 93 12.91 -4.96 1.36
C GLY A 93 12.76 -5.52 -0.05
N GLU A 94 12.18 -6.72 -0.20
CA GLU A 94 11.86 -7.28 -1.51
C GLU A 94 10.90 -6.37 -2.29
N THR A 95 11.08 -6.29 -3.61
CA THR A 95 10.24 -5.48 -4.48
C THR A 95 9.55 -6.29 -5.57
N GLY A 96 8.48 -5.73 -6.11
CA GLY A 96 7.72 -6.32 -7.19
C GLY A 96 7.02 -5.27 -8.03
N SER A 97 6.57 -5.67 -9.21
CA SER A 97 5.89 -4.78 -10.15
C SER A 97 4.70 -5.47 -10.78
N LYS A 98 3.60 -4.71 -10.92
CA LYS A 98 2.33 -5.13 -11.54
C LYS A 98 1.81 -4.00 -12.43
N LEU A 99 0.74 -4.30 -13.16
CA LEU A 99 0.09 -3.35 -14.07
C LEU A 99 1.08 -2.72 -15.06
N PHE A 100 1.99 -3.54 -15.60
CA PHE A 100 3.03 -3.11 -16.55
C PHE A 100 3.91 -1.98 -15.99
N GLY A 101 4.37 -2.12 -14.74
CA GLY A 101 5.23 -1.11 -14.09
C GLY A 101 4.49 0.04 -13.42
N ASN A 102 3.16 0.12 -13.53
CA ASN A 102 2.39 1.21 -12.92
C ASN A 102 2.11 0.96 -11.44
N GLN A 103 2.06 -0.29 -11.00
CA GLN A 103 1.97 -0.61 -9.58
C GLN A 103 3.29 -1.20 -9.12
N GLN A 104 3.92 -0.55 -8.15
CA GLN A 104 5.14 -1.02 -7.51
C GLN A 104 4.78 -1.59 -6.14
N ILE A 105 5.48 -2.63 -5.71
CA ILE A 105 5.26 -3.32 -4.44
C ILE A 105 6.58 -3.29 -3.67
N ILE A 106 6.51 -2.89 -2.41
CA ILE A 106 7.63 -2.90 -1.46
C ILE A 106 7.19 -3.70 -0.24
N VAL A 107 7.94 -4.74 0.11
CA VAL A 107 7.72 -5.49 1.34
C VAL A 107 8.32 -4.71 2.52
N VAL A 108 7.48 -4.33 3.48
CA VAL A 108 7.89 -3.54 4.66
C VAL A 108 8.07 -4.36 5.93
N ASN A 109 7.52 -5.58 5.96
CA ASN A 109 7.78 -6.58 6.99
C ASN A 109 7.40 -7.96 6.42
N SER A 110 7.88 -9.03 7.04
CA SER A 110 7.70 -10.41 6.57
C SER A 110 7.41 -11.37 7.71
N GLY A 111 6.57 -12.36 7.43
CA GLY A 111 6.30 -13.47 8.33
C GLY A 111 5.57 -13.06 9.60
N GLU A 112 5.59 -13.96 10.58
CA GLU A 112 4.75 -13.87 11.78
C GLU A 112 5.51 -13.45 13.05
N GLU A 113 6.74 -12.95 12.95
CA GLU A 113 7.56 -12.61 14.13
C GLU A 113 6.89 -11.55 15.01
N ASP A 114 6.41 -10.45 14.41
CA ASP A 114 5.69 -9.37 15.12
C ASP A 114 4.15 -9.57 15.16
N LYS A 115 3.67 -10.81 14.97
CA LYS A 115 2.24 -11.10 14.94
C LYS A 115 1.58 -10.78 16.28
N GLY A 116 0.49 -10.02 16.22
CA GLY A 116 -0.25 -9.57 17.40
C GLY A 116 0.28 -8.28 18.01
N GLU A 117 1.42 -7.76 17.54
CA GLU A 117 2.01 -6.51 18.01
C GLU A 117 1.67 -5.34 17.08
N TRP A 118 1.66 -4.13 17.65
CA TRP A 118 1.55 -2.92 16.86
C TRP A 118 2.93 -2.53 16.32
N VAL A 119 3.09 -2.60 14.99
CA VAL A 119 4.29 -2.16 14.30
C VAL A 119 4.02 -0.83 13.62
N THR A 120 4.96 0.11 13.75
CA THR A 120 4.91 1.41 13.06
C THR A 120 5.84 1.38 11.86
N PHE A 121 5.34 1.74 10.69
CA PHE A 121 6.14 1.89 9.48
C PHE A 121 6.20 3.36 9.07
N GLU A 122 7.35 3.77 8.55
CA GLU A 122 7.59 5.08 7.95
C GLU A 122 8.27 4.92 6.60
N ARG A 123 7.77 5.58 5.56
CA ARG A 123 8.35 5.56 4.21
C ARG A 123 8.36 6.96 3.61
N ASN A 124 9.48 7.36 3.02
CA ASN A 124 9.56 8.59 2.23
C ASN A 124 8.98 8.33 0.84
N LEU A 125 7.80 8.88 0.58
CA LEU A 125 7.06 8.66 -0.67
C LEU A 125 7.77 9.23 -1.89
N VAL A 126 8.52 10.32 -1.73
CA VAL A 126 9.24 10.95 -2.84
C VAL A 126 10.43 10.09 -3.23
N GLU A 127 11.22 9.65 -2.25
CA GLU A 127 12.36 8.77 -2.48
C GLU A 127 11.93 7.41 -3.05
N ASP A 128 10.90 6.80 -2.48
CA ASP A 128 10.39 5.53 -2.99
C ASP A 128 9.81 5.65 -4.40
N TYR A 129 9.11 6.74 -4.71
CA TYR A 129 8.64 6.98 -6.07
C TYR A 129 9.81 7.12 -7.05
N ARG A 130 10.81 7.92 -6.73
CA ARG A 130 12.01 8.08 -7.57
C ARG A 130 12.72 6.74 -7.78
N ARG A 131 12.91 5.98 -6.70
CA ARG A 131 13.57 4.66 -6.73
C ARG A 131 12.82 3.66 -7.59
N MET A 132 11.49 3.63 -7.52
CA MET A 132 10.67 2.62 -8.20
C MET A 132 10.27 3.00 -9.63
N PHE A 133 10.13 4.30 -9.93
CA PHE A 133 9.67 4.76 -11.25
C PHE A 133 10.71 5.54 -12.05
N GLY A 134 11.84 5.92 -11.46
CA GLY A 134 12.92 6.66 -12.15
C GLY A 134 12.56 8.09 -12.55
N ASP A 135 11.56 8.69 -11.90
CA ASP A 135 11.06 10.04 -12.18
C ASP A 135 10.55 10.70 -10.89
N ASP A 136 10.21 11.98 -10.94
CA ASP A 136 9.65 12.71 -9.81
C ASP A 136 8.15 12.42 -9.62
N PRO A 137 7.66 12.28 -8.37
CA PRO A 137 6.23 12.16 -8.11
C PRO A 137 5.51 13.49 -8.38
N PRO A 138 4.21 13.44 -8.70
CA PRO A 138 3.38 14.64 -8.61
C PRO A 138 3.37 15.17 -7.18
N LYS A 139 3.20 16.49 -7.02
CA LYS A 139 3.10 17.12 -5.69
C LYS A 139 1.96 16.52 -4.86
N ASN A 140 0.84 16.18 -5.51
CA ASN A 140 -0.38 15.79 -4.83
C ASN A 140 -0.73 14.34 -5.22
N PRO A 141 -0.77 13.39 -4.26
CA PRO A 141 -1.31 12.06 -4.50
C PRO A 141 -2.83 12.12 -4.60
N ILE A 142 -3.46 11.12 -5.21
CA ILE A 142 -4.91 11.10 -5.46
C ILE A 142 -5.68 10.32 -4.39
N ALA A 143 -5.06 9.30 -3.79
CA ALA A 143 -5.71 8.47 -2.78
C ALA A 143 -4.68 7.69 -1.95
N ILE A 144 -5.07 7.38 -0.71
CA ILE A 144 -4.50 6.30 0.09
C ILE A 144 -5.51 5.17 0.15
N LEU A 145 -5.09 3.93 -0.05
CA LEU A 145 -5.96 2.76 0.13
C LEU A 145 -5.32 1.82 1.12
N ILE A 146 -6.14 1.13 1.91
CA ILE A 146 -5.69 -0.03 2.67
C ILE A 146 -6.33 -1.29 2.08
N LEU A 147 -5.61 -2.40 2.19
CA LEU A 147 -6.09 -3.71 1.77
C LEU A 147 -5.57 -4.79 2.71
N SER A 148 -6.48 -5.64 3.13
CA SER A 148 -6.21 -6.98 3.62
C SER A 148 -7.08 -7.92 2.79
N ASP A 149 -6.50 -9.02 2.35
CA ASP A 149 -7.10 -9.94 1.39
C ASP A 149 -6.56 -11.34 1.56
N GLY A 150 -7.41 -12.33 1.30
CA GLY A 150 -7.09 -13.75 1.36
C GLY A 150 -7.85 -14.55 0.30
N ASP A 151 -8.35 -13.90 -0.75
CA ASP A 151 -9.23 -14.52 -1.73
C ASP A 151 -8.46 -15.35 -2.77
N SER A 152 -7.20 -15.01 -3.07
CA SER A 152 -6.35 -15.80 -3.96
C SER A 152 -5.99 -17.16 -3.34
N THR A 153 -5.67 -17.18 -2.04
CA THR A 153 -5.30 -18.38 -1.27
C THR A 153 -6.47 -18.98 -0.49
N ASN A 154 -7.68 -18.41 -0.61
CA ASN A 154 -8.86 -18.78 0.16
C ASN A 154 -8.61 -18.84 1.69
N SER A 155 -7.80 -17.92 2.19
CA SER A 155 -7.38 -17.84 3.58
C SER A 155 -8.15 -16.78 4.35
N TYR A 156 -8.42 -17.06 5.63
CA TYR A 156 -8.94 -16.05 6.53
C TYR A 156 -7.83 -15.10 6.99
N VAL A 157 -8.01 -13.81 6.75
CA VAL A 157 -7.07 -12.75 7.10
C VAL A 157 -7.67 -11.83 8.15
N LYS A 158 -6.83 -11.33 9.05
CA LYS A 158 -7.22 -10.35 10.08
C LYS A 158 -6.07 -9.40 10.39
N ALA A 159 -6.35 -8.11 10.30
CA ALA A 159 -5.41 -7.04 10.63
C ALA A 159 -6.13 -5.81 11.18
N ASP A 160 -5.41 -5.05 12.01
CA ASP A 160 -5.83 -3.74 12.49
C ASP A 160 -4.92 -2.66 11.92
N TYR A 161 -5.48 -1.49 11.62
CA TYR A 161 -4.79 -0.31 11.12
C TYR A 161 -5.09 0.89 12.02
N ASP A 162 -4.09 1.71 12.28
CA ASP A 162 -4.25 2.96 13.03
C ASP A 162 -3.21 4.00 12.56
N ASP A 163 -3.39 5.25 12.99
CA ASP A 163 -2.37 6.31 12.92
C ASP A 163 -1.75 6.55 11.53
N ILE A 164 -2.57 6.49 10.48
CA ILE A 164 -2.15 6.75 9.09
C ILE A 164 -2.01 8.27 8.89
N MET A 165 -0.80 8.74 8.62
CA MET A 165 -0.48 10.16 8.50
C MET A 165 0.54 10.43 7.40
N LEU A 166 0.46 11.63 6.81
CA LEU A 166 1.56 12.26 6.07
C LEU A 166 2.17 13.33 6.95
N LYS A 167 3.50 13.35 7.07
CA LYS A 167 4.22 14.30 7.93
C LYS A 167 5.53 14.79 7.30
N PRO A 168 6.06 15.95 7.75
CA PRO A 168 7.37 16.44 7.32
C PRO A 168 8.49 15.45 7.66
N GLU A 169 9.58 15.55 6.92
CA GLU A 169 10.85 14.94 7.31
C GLU A 169 11.40 15.66 8.57
N LYS A 170 12.02 14.91 9.48
CA LYS A 170 12.53 15.44 10.75
C LYS A 170 13.86 16.17 10.57
#